data_AF-D9SRQ9-F1
#
_entry.id   AF-D9SRQ9-F1
#
_cell.length_a   1.000
_cell.length_b   1.000
_cell.length_c   1.000
_cell.angle_alpha   90.00
_cell.angle_beta   90.00
_cell.angle_gamma   90.00
#
_symmetry.space_group_name_H-M   'P 1'
#
loop_
_entity.id
_entity.type
_entity.pdbx_description
1 polymer ?
#
loop_
_entity_poly.entity_id
_entity_poly.type
_entity_poly.pdbx_seq_one_letter_code
_entity_poly.pdbx_strand_id
1 'polypeptide(L)'
;MKNAVTLLCFSIAISIFCTVWGLLETFHGPATVSNAIITLGYIFCWILMLVYGAKGSTRGFKMYFCIFWIITFGATLVNVYLNATDASIGWFLPFEILLIGPWYGLEFFGIKGYLAFFRIIAVISLIMTASGAMLIKPQLGKQSSNPIS
;
A
#
# COMPACT_ATOMS: atom_id res chain seq x y z
N MET A 1 7.44 5.62 -20.94
CA MET A 1 6.20 6.12 -20.30
C MET A 1 5.06 5.11 -20.34
N LYS A 2 4.76 4.47 -21.48
CA LYS A 2 3.67 3.48 -21.61
C LYS A 2 3.69 2.40 -20.51
N ASN A 3 4.84 1.77 -20.26
CA ASN A 3 4.96 0.69 -19.27
C ASN A 3 4.66 1.13 -17.82
N ALA A 4 4.99 2.36 -17.44
CA ALA A 4 4.76 2.85 -16.08
C ALA A 4 3.27 3.13 -15.82
N VAL A 5 2.55 3.67 -16.82
CA VAL A 5 1.11 3.88 -16.73
C VAL A 5 0.38 2.55 -16.71
N THR A 6 0.80 1.58 -17.54
CA THR A 6 0.23 0.23 -17.53
C THR A 6 0.41 -0.46 -16.18
N LEU A 7 1.61 -0.39 -15.58
CA LEU A 7 1.86 -0.94 -14.24
C LEU A 7 1.00 -0.27 -13.16
N LEU A 8 0.85 1.05 -13.23
CA LEU A 8 0.03 1.83 -12.29
C LEU A 8 -1.46 1.45 -12.38
N CYS A 9 -2.01 1.42 -13.59
CA CYS A 9 -3.37 0.96 -13.81
C CYS A 9 -3.55 -0.48 -13.33
N PHE A 10 -2.53 -1.33 -13.52
CA PHE A 10 -2.54 -2.70 -13.03
C PHE A 10 -2.55 -2.78 -11.50
N SER A 11 -1.79 -1.95 -10.76
CA SER A 11 -1.86 -1.92 -9.28
C SER A 11 -3.19 -1.42 -8.73
N ILE A 12 -3.81 -0.45 -9.40
CA ILE A 12 -5.12 0.04 -8.99
C ILE A 12 -6.15 -1.04 -9.25
N ALA A 13 -6.14 -1.63 -10.45
CA ALA A 13 -7.03 -2.72 -10.83
C ALA A 13 -6.87 -3.93 -9.91
N ILE A 14 -5.64 -4.30 -9.54
CA ILE A 14 -5.41 -5.43 -8.62
C ILE A 14 -5.87 -5.08 -7.20
N SER A 15 -5.68 -3.83 -6.74
CA SER A 15 -6.19 -3.40 -5.42
C SER A 15 -7.72 -3.46 -5.39
N ILE A 16 -8.38 -2.99 -6.45
CA ILE A 16 -9.84 -3.08 -6.60
C ILE A 16 -10.29 -4.54 -6.66
N PHE A 17 -9.61 -5.38 -7.47
CA PHE A 17 -9.95 -6.80 -7.60
C PHE A 17 -9.80 -7.55 -6.27
N CYS A 18 -8.67 -7.38 -5.58
CA CYS A 18 -8.42 -7.93 -4.24
C CYS A 18 -9.48 -7.46 -3.24
N THR A 19 -9.91 -6.20 -3.34
CA THR A 19 -10.95 -5.63 -2.49
C THR A 19 -12.31 -6.24 -2.77
N VAL A 20 -12.77 -6.29 -4.03
CA VAL A 20 -14.07 -6.86 -4.41
C VAL A 20 -14.14 -8.36 -4.09
N TRP A 21 -13.07 -9.08 -4.38
CA TRP A 21 -12.98 -10.51 -4.06
C TRP A 21 -12.92 -10.74 -2.56
N GLY A 22 -12.15 -9.92 -1.82
CA GLY A 22 -12.04 -10.01 -0.37
C GLY A 22 -13.31 -9.63 0.36
N LEU A 23 -14.02 -8.59 -0.10
CA LEU A 23 -15.28 -8.07 0.47
C LEU A 23 -16.35 -9.16 0.61
N LEU A 24 -16.47 -10.03 -0.39
CA LEU A 24 -17.40 -11.16 -0.37
C LEU A 24 -17.15 -12.12 0.80
N GLU A 25 -15.93 -12.18 1.32
CA GLU A 25 -15.58 -13.05 2.44
C GLU A 25 -15.43 -12.27 3.76
N THR A 26 -14.97 -11.02 3.72
CA THR A 26 -14.77 -10.16 4.90
C THR A 26 -16.07 -9.91 5.68
N PHE A 27 -17.23 -9.91 5.02
CA PHE A 27 -18.53 -9.74 5.70
C PHE A 27 -19.16 -11.05 6.22
N HIS A 28 -18.59 -12.22 5.91
CA HIS A 28 -19.22 -13.51 6.19
C HIS A 28 -18.60 -14.31 7.36
N GLY A 29 -17.62 -13.75 8.07
CA GLY A 29 -17.08 -14.38 9.29
C GLY A 29 -15.56 -14.26 9.42
N PRO A 30 -14.91 -15.18 10.17
CA PRO A 30 -13.48 -15.10 10.43
C PRO A 30 -12.66 -15.24 9.15
N ALA A 31 -11.48 -14.60 9.12
CA ALA A 31 -10.58 -14.64 7.96
C ALA A 31 -10.28 -16.07 7.48
N THR A 32 -10.44 -16.26 6.17
CA THR A 32 -10.24 -17.54 5.49
C THR A 32 -8.83 -17.65 4.88
N VAL A 33 -8.52 -18.83 4.36
CA VAL A 33 -7.32 -19.05 3.53
C VAL A 33 -7.33 -18.14 2.29
N SER A 34 -8.49 -17.87 1.69
CA SER A 34 -8.59 -16.96 0.53
C SER A 34 -8.18 -15.54 0.91
N ASN A 35 -8.63 -15.04 2.07
CA ASN A 35 -8.22 -13.71 2.55
C ASN A 35 -6.69 -13.64 2.73
N ALA A 36 -6.08 -14.69 3.29
CA ALA A 36 -4.63 -14.77 3.43
C ALA A 36 -3.91 -14.73 2.08
N ILE A 37 -4.40 -15.48 1.08
CA ILE A 37 -3.87 -15.46 -0.29
C ILE A 37 -3.98 -14.05 -0.91
N ILE A 38 -5.11 -13.37 -0.71
CA ILE A 38 -5.32 -12.00 -1.20
C ILE A 38 -4.31 -11.04 -0.57
N THR A 39 -4.12 -11.10 0.75
CA THR A 39 -3.15 -10.25 1.46
C THR A 39 -1.72 -10.50 0.99
N LEU A 40 -1.32 -11.77 0.85
CA LEU A 40 -0.01 -12.13 0.34
C LEU A 40 0.21 -11.65 -1.10
N GLY A 41 -0.79 -11.85 -1.98
CA GLY A 41 -0.76 -11.39 -3.36
C GLY A 41 -0.67 -9.86 -3.47
N TYR A 42 -1.43 -9.15 -2.63
CA TYR A 42 -1.41 -7.70 -2.53
C TYR A 42 -0.02 -7.19 -2.12
N ILE A 43 0.56 -7.72 -1.03
CA ILE A 43 1.91 -7.35 -0.56
C ILE A 43 2.95 -7.67 -1.65
N PHE A 44 2.88 -8.85 -2.25
CA PHE A 44 3.81 -9.28 -3.30
C PHE A 44 3.80 -8.31 -4.50
N CYS A 45 2.61 -7.90 -4.95
CA CYS A 45 2.48 -6.93 -6.05
C CYS A 45 3.15 -5.60 -5.72
N TRP A 46 2.97 -5.08 -4.51
CA TRP A 46 3.60 -3.84 -4.10
C TRP A 46 5.12 -3.94 -3.95
N ILE A 47 5.64 -5.10 -3.52
CA ILE A 47 7.08 -5.36 -3.50
C ILE A 47 7.63 -5.34 -4.94
N LEU A 48 6.95 -5.98 -5.90
CA LEU A 48 7.34 -5.92 -7.31
C LEU A 48 7.35 -4.48 -7.84
N MET A 49 6.38 -3.66 -7.43
CA MET A 49 6.36 -2.23 -7.78
C MET A 49 7.55 -1.47 -7.21
N LEU A 50 7.93 -1.74 -5.97
CA LEU A 50 9.11 -1.13 -5.35
C LEU A 50 10.39 -1.52 -6.11
N VAL A 51 10.55 -2.79 -6.45
CA VAL A 51 11.69 -3.30 -7.23
C VAL A 51 11.74 -2.68 -8.62
N TYR A 52 10.59 -2.57 -9.30
CA TYR A 52 10.49 -1.86 -10.58
C TYR A 52 10.86 -0.38 -10.44
N GLY A 53 10.40 0.26 -9.36
CA GLY A 53 10.77 1.63 -8.99
C GLY A 53 12.29 1.82 -8.85
N ALA A 54 12.97 0.83 -8.28
CA ALA A 54 14.42 0.84 -8.11
C ALA A 54 15.19 0.69 -9.43
N LYS A 55 14.68 -0.08 -10.40
CA LYS A 55 15.34 -0.35 -11.71
C LYS A 55 15.28 0.80 -12.72
N GLY A 56 15.16 2.04 -12.27
CA GLY A 56 15.19 3.22 -13.14
C GLY A 56 13.82 3.69 -13.65
N SER A 57 12.76 3.51 -12.86
CA SER A 57 11.45 4.07 -13.18
C SER A 57 11.46 5.61 -13.21
N THR A 58 10.44 6.21 -13.82
CA THR A 58 10.26 7.66 -13.83
C THR A 58 10.05 8.21 -12.42
N ARG A 59 10.44 9.47 -12.19
CA ARG A 59 10.19 10.18 -10.92
C ARG A 59 8.71 10.19 -10.54
N GLY A 60 7.83 10.34 -11.53
CA GLY A 60 6.37 10.32 -11.32
C GLY A 60 5.86 9.00 -10.74
N PHE A 61 6.35 7.85 -11.22
CA PHE A 61 5.99 6.54 -10.66
C PHE A 61 6.38 6.43 -9.18
N LYS A 62 7.60 6.87 -8.84
CA LYS A 62 8.11 6.83 -7.46
C LYS A 62 7.31 7.75 -6.53
N MET A 63 6.96 8.95 -7.00
CA MET A 63 6.10 9.87 -6.24
C MET A 63 4.71 9.29 -6.01
N TYR A 64 4.10 8.70 -7.04
CA TYR A 64 2.80 8.04 -6.89
C TYR A 64 2.84 6.90 -5.86
N PHE A 65 3.85 6.04 -5.95
CA PHE A 65 4.05 4.96 -4.97
C PHE A 65 4.13 5.52 -3.55
N CYS A 66 4.89 6.60 -3.32
CA CYS A 66 4.95 7.24 -2.00
C CYS A 66 3.60 7.83 -1.58
N ILE A 67 2.90 8.52 -2.48
CA ILE A 67 1.58 9.12 -2.19
C ILE A 67 0.60 8.04 -1.78
N PHE A 68 0.56 6.91 -2.50
CA PHE A 68 -0.30 5.78 -2.15
C PHE A 68 -0.05 5.31 -0.71
N TRP A 69 1.20 5.03 -0.36
CA TRP A 69 1.54 4.53 0.97
C TRP A 69 1.36 5.57 2.09
N ILE A 70 1.53 6.86 1.79
CA ILE A 70 1.19 7.96 2.70
C ILE A 70 -0.32 8.01 2.96
N ILE A 71 -1.14 7.86 1.91
CA ILE A 71 -2.60 7.84 2.05
C ILE A 71 -3.02 6.60 2.86
N THR A 72 -2.45 5.42 2.59
CA THR A 72 -2.71 4.22 3.39
C THR A 72 -2.32 4.43 4.86
N PHE A 73 -1.16 5.02 5.13
CA PHE A 73 -0.75 5.37 6.49
C PHE A 73 -1.74 6.34 7.15
N GLY A 74 -2.15 7.41 6.46
CA GLY A 74 -3.19 8.33 6.95
C GLY A 74 -4.50 7.61 7.25
N ALA A 75 -4.94 6.70 6.38
CA ALA A 75 -6.14 5.90 6.58
C ALA A 75 -6.03 4.97 7.81
N THR A 76 -4.85 4.42 8.10
CA THR A 76 -4.64 3.64 9.33
C THR A 76 -4.76 4.50 10.60
N LEU A 77 -4.24 5.74 10.57
CA LEU A 77 -4.34 6.65 11.71
C LEU A 77 -5.78 7.10 11.96
N VAL A 78 -6.53 7.39 10.90
CA VAL A 78 -7.96 7.73 11.01
C VAL A 78 -8.73 6.57 11.64
N ASN A 79 -8.50 5.33 11.20
CA ASN A 79 -9.11 4.15 11.81
C ASN A 79 -8.81 4.02 13.32
N VAL A 80 -7.54 4.13 13.71
CA VAL A 80 -7.14 4.10 15.12
C VAL A 80 -7.86 5.19 15.93
N TYR A 81 -7.98 6.40 15.37
CA TYR A 81 -8.70 7.49 16.00
C TYR A 81 -10.21 7.22 16.14
N LEU A 82 -10.85 6.73 15.07
CA LEU A 82 -12.28 6.40 15.07
C LEU A 82 -12.60 5.33 16.11
N ASN A 83 -11.77 4.30 16.20
CA ASN A 83 -11.91 3.25 17.21
C ASN A 83 -11.69 3.78 18.64
N ALA A 84 -10.76 4.71 18.85
CA ALA A 84 -10.50 5.29 20.17
C ALA A 84 -11.61 6.24 20.65
N THR A 85 -12.44 6.76 19.73
CA THR A 85 -13.48 7.75 20.01
C THR A 85 -14.89 7.22 19.82
N ASP A 86 -15.03 5.94 19.44
CA ASP A 86 -16.29 5.31 19.01
C ASP A 86 -17.04 6.12 17.92
N ALA A 87 -16.29 6.95 17.17
CA ALA A 87 -16.84 7.78 16.12
C ALA A 87 -16.95 6.98 14.82
N SER A 88 -18.01 7.21 14.05
CA SER A 88 -18.18 6.62 12.72
C SER A 88 -18.23 7.70 11.66
N ILE A 89 -17.41 7.56 10.62
CA ILE A 89 -17.40 8.49 9.48
C ILE A 89 -17.76 7.72 8.20
N GLY A 90 -19.04 7.78 7.81
CA GLY A 90 -19.56 7.01 6.67
C GLY A 90 -18.87 7.33 5.33
N TRP A 91 -18.41 8.56 5.13
CA TRP A 91 -17.69 8.93 3.89
C TRP A 91 -16.28 8.32 3.80
N PHE A 92 -15.73 7.83 4.91
CA PHE A 92 -14.39 7.24 4.96
C PHE A 92 -14.39 5.74 4.63
N LEU A 93 -15.55 5.09 4.70
CA LEU A 93 -15.74 3.65 4.43
C LEU A 93 -15.14 3.19 3.07
N PRO A 94 -15.30 3.91 1.95
CA PRO A 94 -14.73 3.48 0.67
C PRO A 94 -13.19 3.43 0.69
N PHE A 95 -12.55 4.33 1.43
CA PHE A 95 -11.09 4.36 1.58
C PHE A 95 -10.60 3.21 2.46
N GLU A 96 -11.32 2.93 3.55
CA GLU A 96 -11.03 1.78 4.41
C GLU A 96 -11.12 0.48 3.61
N ILE A 97 -12.22 0.28 2.89
CA ILE A 97 -12.43 -0.91 2.07
C ILE A 97 -11.31 -1.07 1.02
N LEU A 98 -10.94 -0.01 0.30
CA LEU A 98 -9.96 -0.09 -0.78
C LEU A 98 -8.51 -0.23 -0.28
N LEU A 99 -8.13 0.48 0.78
CA LEU A 99 -6.74 0.57 1.23
C LEU A 99 -6.42 -0.45 2.33
N ILE A 100 -7.41 -0.78 3.16
CA ILE A 100 -7.28 -1.64 4.34
C ILE A 100 -7.90 -3.02 4.09
N GLY A 101 -8.98 -3.12 3.31
CA GLY A 101 -9.67 -4.39 3.02
C GLY A 101 -8.75 -5.54 2.59
N PRO A 102 -7.79 -5.35 1.64
CA PRO A 102 -6.84 -6.39 1.25
C PRO A 102 -5.96 -6.94 2.38
N TRP A 103 -5.87 -6.24 3.52
CA TRP A 103 -5.10 -6.66 4.68
C TRP A 103 -5.85 -7.62 5.61
N TYR A 104 -7.14 -7.86 5.40
CA TYR A 104 -7.97 -8.69 6.28
C TYR A 104 -7.41 -10.10 6.51
N GLY A 105 -6.67 -10.66 5.54
CA GLY A 105 -5.97 -11.94 5.69
C GLY A 105 -4.92 -11.98 6.80
N LEU A 106 -4.50 -10.85 7.36
CA LEU A 106 -3.66 -10.81 8.57
C LEU A 106 -4.32 -11.50 9.78
N GLU A 107 -5.65 -11.48 9.88
CA GLU A 107 -6.36 -12.18 10.96
C GLU A 107 -6.18 -13.70 10.88
N PHE A 108 -6.02 -14.26 9.66
CA PHE A 108 -5.73 -15.69 9.45
C PHE A 108 -4.38 -16.07 10.09
N PHE A 109 -3.41 -15.17 10.10
CA PHE A 109 -2.10 -15.35 10.75
C PHE A 109 -2.13 -15.10 12.27
N GLY A 110 -3.32 -14.95 12.86
CA GLY A 110 -3.48 -14.79 14.31
C GLY A 110 -3.45 -13.35 14.81
N ILE A 111 -3.43 -12.35 13.91
CA ILE A 111 -3.50 -10.94 14.27
C ILE A 111 -4.96 -10.56 14.51
N LYS A 112 -5.51 -10.94 15.67
CA LYS A 112 -6.95 -10.84 15.98
C LYS A 112 -7.37 -9.55 16.70
N GLY A 113 -6.43 -8.63 16.96
CA GLY A 113 -6.71 -7.38 17.66
C GLY A 113 -6.76 -6.20 16.70
N TYR A 114 -7.83 -5.42 16.74
CA TYR A 114 -8.00 -4.20 15.93
C TYR A 114 -6.75 -3.31 15.96
N LEU A 115 -6.28 -3.00 17.17
CA LEU A 115 -5.10 -2.15 17.34
C LEU A 115 -3.81 -2.80 16.80
N ALA A 116 -3.66 -4.13 16.95
CA ALA A 116 -2.51 -4.85 16.40
C ALA A 116 -2.52 -4.86 14.87
N PHE A 117 -3.70 -5.05 14.27
CA PHE A 117 -3.93 -5.03 12.84
C PHE A 117 -3.53 -3.68 12.23
N PHE A 118 -4.08 -2.57 12.74
CA PHE A 118 -3.76 -1.24 12.22
C PHE A 118 -2.30 -0.82 12.49
N ARG A 119 -1.70 -1.24 13.61
CA ARG A 119 -0.26 -1.01 13.87
C ARG A 119 0.63 -1.65 12.81
N ILE A 120 0.34 -2.89 12.42
CA ILE A 120 1.13 -3.59 11.39
C ILE A 120 1.02 -2.88 10.05
N ILE A 121 -0.19 -2.49 9.64
CA ILE A 121 -0.40 -1.77 8.38
C ILE A 121 0.30 -0.40 8.43
N ALA A 122 0.25 0.30 9.55
CA ALA A 122 0.94 1.58 9.74
C ALA A 122 2.47 1.42 9.60
N VAL A 123 3.06 0.40 10.23
CA VAL A 123 4.50 0.11 10.13
C VAL A 123 4.89 -0.24 8.69
N ILE A 124 4.13 -1.11 8.02
CA ILE A 124 4.44 -1.48 6.62
C ILE A 124 4.31 -0.27 5.70
N SER A 125 3.26 0.54 5.88
CA SER A 125 3.06 1.76 5.08
C SER A 125 4.20 2.75 5.27
N LEU A 126 4.72 2.89 6.49
CA LEU A 126 5.88 3.72 6.78
C LEU A 126 7.16 3.19 6.09
N ILE A 127 7.42 1.87 6.20
CA ILE A 127 8.57 1.22 5.55
C ILE A 127 8.52 1.40 4.03
N MET A 128 7.36 1.18 3.43
CA MET A 128 7.16 1.31 1.98
C MET A 128 7.33 2.77 1.55
N THR A 129 6.73 3.72 2.27
CA THR A 129 6.91 5.16 2.01
C THR A 129 8.38 5.56 2.09
N ALA A 130 9.08 5.17 3.15
CA ALA A 130 10.48 5.49 3.34
C ALA A 130 11.35 4.91 2.22
N SER A 131 11.12 3.65 1.85
CA SER A 131 11.81 2.98 0.75
C SER A 131 11.58 3.70 -0.59
N GLY A 132 10.32 4.06 -0.88
CA GLY A 132 9.98 4.83 -2.08
C GLY A 132 10.65 6.21 -2.10
N ALA A 133 10.66 6.92 -0.97
CA ALA A 133 11.26 8.25 -0.84
C ALA A 133 12.79 8.21 -1.03
N MET A 134 13.46 7.17 -0.52
CA MET A 134 14.89 6.95 -0.76
C MET A 134 15.21 6.80 -2.25
N LEU A 135 14.33 6.18 -3.03
CA LEU A 135 14.48 6.03 -4.49
C LEU A 135 14.26 7.33 -5.27
N ILE A 136 13.62 8.35 -4.68
CA ILE A 136 13.37 9.66 -5.30
C ILE A 136 14.59 10.58 -5.19
N LYS A 137 15.49 10.37 -4.22
CA LYS A 137 16.65 11.24 -4.00
C LYS A 137 17.38 11.50 -5.32
N PRO A 138 17.62 12.78 -5.68
CA PRO A 138 18.28 13.09 -6.93
C PRO A 138 19.71 12.55 -6.88
N GLN A 139 20.24 12.12 -8.03
CA GLN A 139 21.66 11.92 -8.22
C GLN A 139 22.38 13.28 -8.16
N LEU A 140 22.47 13.86 -6.97
CA LEU A 140 23.01 15.20 -6.69
C LEU A 140 24.55 15.28 -6.80
N GLY A 141 25.21 14.33 -7.47
CA GLY A 141 26.69 14.26 -7.44
C GLY A 141 27.38 13.56 -8.61
N LYS A 142 26.74 13.36 -9.77
CA LYS A 142 27.39 12.68 -10.92
C LYS A 142 27.36 13.44 -12.24
N GLN A 143 27.32 14.78 -12.21
CA GLN A 143 27.36 15.61 -13.43
C GLN A 143 28.45 16.71 -13.45
N SER A 144 29.50 16.65 -12.63
CA SER A 144 30.57 17.68 -12.63
C SER A 144 31.98 17.18 -12.93
N SER A 145 32.16 16.22 -13.84
CA SER A 145 33.50 15.90 -14.34
C SER A 145 33.47 15.36 -15.77
N ASN A 146 33.04 16.19 -16.72
CA ASN A 146 33.63 16.15 -18.06
C ASN A 146 34.64 17.30 -18.11
N PRO A 147 35.94 17.06 -17.89
CA PRO A 147 36.94 17.99 -18.38
C PRO A 147 36.89 17.91 -19.91
N ILE A 148 36.64 19.07 -20.52
CA ILE A 148 36.86 19.30 -21.94
C ILE A 148 38.35 19.04 -22.19
N SER A 149 38.65 18.07 -23.06
CA SER A 149 39.92 17.97 -23.78
C SER A 149 39.65 17.37 -25.15
#